data_AF-A0A0B1S254-F1
#
_entry.id   AF-A0A0B1S254-F1
#
_cell.length_a   1.000
_cell.length_b   1.000
_cell.length_c   1.000
_cell.angle_alpha   90.00
_cell.angle_beta   90.00
_cell.angle_gamma   90.00
#
_symmetry.space_group_name_H-M   'P 1'
#
loop_
_entity.id
_entity.type
_entity.pdbx_description
1 polymer ?
#
loop_
_entity_poly.entity_id
_entity_poly.type
_entity_poly.pdbx_seq_one_letter_code
_entity_poly.pdbx_strand_id
1 'polypeptide(L)'
;MSYPAKILLIKLVRQHEELWNTRSAHYCRSDIKARAWEEISACMEENGFESKSTVVIIITIALNIRCIIAHSVPRIKTMWKNLRDQWKRNLTVKVPAEREWYFQKRINFLADTYDGRWVECLAPGN
;
A
#
# COMPACT_ATOMS: atom_id res chain seq x y z
N MET A 1 -6.89 -5.46 11.42
CA MET A 1 -5.44 -5.49 11.16
C MET A 1 -4.72 -4.79 12.30
N SER A 2 -3.74 -5.48 12.89
CA SER A 2 -3.01 -5.04 14.08
C SER A 2 -2.02 -3.91 13.76
N TYR A 3 -1.50 -3.25 14.80
CA TYR A 3 -0.45 -2.23 14.70
C TYR A 3 0.79 -2.70 13.90
N PRO A 4 1.42 -3.86 14.19
CA PRO A 4 2.57 -4.33 13.45
C PRO A 4 2.25 -4.61 11.96
N ALA A 5 1.03 -5.04 11.64
CA ALA A 5 0.62 -5.22 10.24
C ALA A 5 0.62 -3.90 9.45
N LYS A 6 0.18 -2.80 10.07
CA LYS A 6 0.21 -1.46 9.44
C LYS A 6 1.64 -0.95 9.25
N ILE A 7 2.53 -1.19 10.23
CA ILE A 7 3.96 -0.84 10.09
C ILE A 7 4.60 -1.61 8.95
N LEU A 8 4.38 -2.92 8.89
CA LEU A 8 4.92 -3.76 7.83
C LEU A 8 4.40 -3.30 6.47
N LEU A 9 3.10 -3.02 6.35
CA LEU A 9 2.52 -2.50 5.11
C LEU A 9 3.21 -1.21 4.65
N ILE A 10 3.40 -0.23 5.55
CA ILE A 10 4.07 1.03 5.19
C ILE A 10 5.51 0.77 4.75
N LYS A 11 6.23 -0.14 5.43
CA LYS A 11 7.60 -0.52 5.08
C LYS A 11 7.67 -1.15 3.68
N LEU A 12 6.78 -2.08 3.38
CA LEU A 12 6.74 -2.77 2.09
C LEU A 12 6.33 -1.81 0.96
N VAL A 13 5.28 -1.00 1.14
CA VAL A 13 4.87 -0.01 0.12
C VAL A 13 5.99 0.98 -0.17
N ARG A 14 6.76 1.38 0.85
CA ARG A 14 7.92 2.27 0.64
C ARG A 14 8.98 1.65 -0.28
N GLN A 15 9.19 0.34 -0.23
CA GLN A 15 10.14 -0.37 -1.10
C GLN A 15 9.67 -0.44 -2.57
N HIS A 16 8.36 -0.45 -2.79
CA HIS A 16 7.75 -0.49 -4.12
C HIS A 16 7.44 0.92 -4.62
N GLU A 17 8.44 1.60 -5.17
CA GLU A 17 8.30 2.97 -5.71
C GLU A 17 7.22 3.08 -6.78
N GLU A 18 6.98 2.05 -7.59
CA GLU A 18 5.90 1.96 -8.57
C GLU A 18 4.50 2.22 -7.98
N LEU A 19 4.30 2.05 -6.67
CA LEU A 19 3.01 2.24 -6.01
C LEU A 19 2.73 3.68 -5.60
N TRP A 20 3.78 4.49 -5.38
CA TRP A 20 3.65 5.82 -4.77
C TRP A 20 4.50 6.90 -5.43
N ASN A 21 5.62 6.55 -6.05
CA ASN A 21 6.53 7.46 -6.74
C ASN A 21 5.99 7.80 -8.13
N THR A 22 5.33 8.95 -8.25
CA THR A 22 4.82 9.49 -9.52
C THR A 22 5.93 9.80 -10.54
N ARG A 23 7.19 9.93 -10.10
CA ARG A 23 8.35 10.16 -10.98
C ARG A 23 8.93 8.86 -11.55
N SER A 24 8.52 7.70 -11.05
CA SER A 24 8.96 6.42 -11.58
C SER A 24 8.27 6.14 -12.91
N ALA A 25 9.05 5.74 -13.92
CA ALA A 25 8.52 5.29 -15.23
C ALA A 25 7.54 4.11 -15.09
N HIS A 26 7.63 3.36 -13.99
CA HIS A 26 6.78 2.21 -13.70
C HIS A 26 5.47 2.59 -12.99
N TYR A 27 5.28 3.85 -12.63
CA TYR A 27 4.05 4.30 -11.96
C TYR A 27 2.80 4.18 -12.85
N CYS A 28 2.91 4.37 -14.17
CA CYS A 28 1.77 4.21 -15.08
C CYS A 28 1.44 2.76 -15.41
N ARG A 29 2.29 1.80 -15.03
CA ARG A 29 2.18 0.40 -15.42
C ARG A 29 1.31 -0.39 -14.43
N SER A 30 0.09 -0.71 -14.88
CA SER A 30 -0.89 -1.46 -14.08
C SER A 30 -0.44 -2.88 -13.75
N ASP A 31 0.31 -3.52 -14.65
CA ASP A 31 0.88 -4.85 -14.49
C ASP A 31 1.95 -4.89 -13.40
N ILE A 32 2.84 -3.89 -13.37
CA ILE A 32 3.87 -3.77 -12.33
C ILE A 32 3.23 -3.47 -10.98
N LYS A 33 2.23 -2.57 -10.94
CA LYS A 33 1.46 -2.30 -9.72
C LYS A 33 0.76 -3.56 -9.21
N ALA A 34 0.15 -4.35 -10.09
CA ALA A 34 -0.53 -5.59 -9.71
C ALA A 34 0.45 -6.56 -9.04
N ARG A 35 1.61 -6.78 -9.68
CA ARG A 35 2.68 -7.63 -9.14
C ARG A 35 3.20 -7.14 -7.79
N ALA A 36 3.47 -5.84 -7.65
CA ALA A 36 3.91 -5.26 -6.39
C ALA A 36 2.90 -5.51 -5.26
N TRP A 37 1.59 -5.39 -5.53
CA TRP A 37 0.58 -5.71 -4.54
C TRP A 37 0.52 -7.19 -4.17
N GLU A 38 0.73 -8.09 -5.13
CA GLU A 38 0.82 -9.53 -4.88
C GLU A 38 2.03 -9.87 -3.99
N GLU A 39 3.20 -9.29 -4.27
CA GLU A 39 4.42 -9.46 -3.47
C GLU A 39 4.25 -8.93 -2.04
N ILE A 40 3.65 -7.75 -1.88
CA ILE A 40 3.30 -7.20 -0.56
C ILE A 40 2.36 -8.14 0.19
N SER A 41 1.36 -8.69 -0.50
CA SER A 41 0.40 -9.60 0.11
C SER A 41 1.03 -10.88 0.61
N ALA A 42 1.86 -11.51 -0.22
CA ALA A 42 2.62 -12.70 0.15
C ALA A 42 3.53 -12.43 1.37
N CYS A 43 4.22 -11.28 1.40
CA CYS A 43 5.06 -10.93 2.53
C CYS A 43 4.24 -10.68 3.82
N MET A 44 3.04 -10.10 3.72
CA MET A 44 2.15 -9.94 4.87
C MET A 44 1.62 -11.28 5.41
N GLU A 45 1.39 -12.26 4.53
CA GLU A 45 1.02 -13.64 4.87
C GLU A 45 2.18 -14.36 5.59
N GLU A 46 3.40 -14.29 5.05
CA GLU A 46 4.62 -14.87 5.64
C GLU A 46 4.90 -14.32 7.05
N ASN A 47 4.60 -13.04 7.28
CA ASN A 47 4.76 -12.39 8.58
C ASN A 47 3.57 -12.65 9.54
N GLY A 48 2.63 -13.51 9.17
CA GLY A 48 1.53 -13.95 10.04
C GLY A 48 0.41 -12.91 10.22
N PHE A 49 0.32 -11.90 9.37
CA PHE A 49 -0.69 -10.84 9.49
C PHE A 49 -2.00 -11.14 8.75
N GLU A 50 -2.09 -12.27 8.06
CA GLU A 50 -3.33 -12.75 7.46
C GLU A 50 -4.10 -13.71 8.37
N SER A 51 -5.27 -13.24 8.77
CA SER A 51 -6.31 -14.07 9.36
C SER A 51 -6.83 -15.02 8.27
N LYS A 52 -6.43 -16.29 8.35
CA LYS A 52 -7.09 -17.38 7.62
C LYS A 52 -8.59 -17.26 7.91
N SER A 53 -9.40 -16.92 6.90
CA SER A 53 -10.81 -17.31 6.95
C SER A 53 -10.82 -18.83 6.86
N THR A 54 -10.84 -19.47 8.03
CA THR A 54 -10.65 -20.92 8.23
C THR A 54 -11.68 -21.78 7.48
N VAL A 55 -12.72 -21.16 6.91
CA VAL A 55 -13.79 -21.85 6.18
C VAL A 55 -13.37 -22.29 4.76
N VAL A 56 -12.32 -21.70 4.18
CA VAL A 56 -11.90 -22.01 2.79
C VAL A 56 -10.85 -23.13 2.72
N ILE A 57 -10.24 -23.51 3.87
CA ILE A 57 -9.11 -24.45 3.93
C ILE A 57 -9.48 -25.86 3.42
N ILE A 58 -10.74 -26.29 3.56
CA ILE A 58 -11.17 -27.63 3.12
C ILE A 58 -11.29 -27.73 1.58
N ILE A 59 -11.55 -26.62 0.87
CA ILE A 59 -11.65 -26.62 -0.60
C ILE A 59 -10.27 -26.40 -1.26
N THR A 60 -9.29 -25.88 -0.51
CA THR A 60 -8.05 -25.32 -1.09
C THR A 60 -6.89 -26.31 -1.28
N ILE A 61 -6.96 -27.53 -0.76
CA ILE A 61 -5.87 -28.52 -0.94
C ILE A 61 -5.73 -28.95 -2.41
N ALA A 62 -6.78 -28.79 -3.23
CA ALA A 62 -6.78 -29.24 -4.63
C ALA A 62 -6.40 -28.17 -5.67
N LEU A 63 -6.48 -26.87 -5.37
CA LEU A 63 -6.33 -25.81 -6.38
C LEU A 63 -5.67 -24.54 -5.81
N ASN A 64 -4.40 -24.36 -6.15
CA ASN A 64 -3.74 -23.08 -6.37
C ASN A 64 -3.61 -22.11 -5.18
N ILE A 65 -2.37 -22.01 -4.67
CA ILE A 65 -1.85 -20.88 -3.88
C ILE A 65 -2.20 -19.52 -4.51
N ARG A 66 -2.36 -19.45 -5.85
CA ARG A 66 -2.77 -18.25 -6.61
C ARG A 66 -4.14 -17.66 -6.22
N CYS A 67 -5.11 -18.46 -5.76
CA CYS A 67 -6.46 -17.94 -5.45
C CYS A 67 -6.53 -17.21 -4.10
N ILE A 68 -5.71 -17.60 -3.13
CA ILE A 68 -5.67 -16.96 -1.80
C ILE A 68 -5.14 -15.52 -1.91
N ILE A 69 -4.05 -15.33 -2.66
CA ILE A 69 -3.39 -14.02 -2.88
C ILE A 69 -4.35 -13.01 -3.52
N ALA A 70 -5.26 -13.46 -4.39
CA ALA A 70 -6.23 -12.60 -5.08
C ALA A 70 -7.26 -11.95 -4.13
N HIS A 71 -7.59 -12.59 -2.99
CA HIS A 71 -8.57 -12.09 -2.03
C HIS A 71 -7.96 -11.20 -0.93
N SER A 72 -6.66 -11.34 -0.66
CA SER A 72 -5.95 -10.57 0.36
C SER A 72 -5.54 -9.17 -0.12
N VAL A 73 -5.19 -9.03 -1.40
CA VAL A 73 -4.81 -7.76 -2.04
C VAL A 73 -5.83 -6.62 -1.89
N PRO A 74 -7.15 -6.80 -2.15
CA PRO A 74 -8.14 -5.72 -1.97
C PRO A 74 -8.19 -5.16 -0.53
N ARG A 75 -8.01 -6.02 0.47
CA ARG A 75 -8.02 -5.64 1.89
C ARG A 75 -6.79 -4.80 2.23
N ILE A 76 -5.63 -5.20 1.71
CA ILE A 76 -4.37 -4.47 1.86
C ILE A 76 -4.43 -3.11 1.16
N LYS A 77 -4.95 -3.06 -0.07
CA LYS A 77 -5.17 -1.81 -0.82
C LYS A 77 -6.09 -0.84 -0.06
N THR A 78 -7.17 -1.35 0.52
CA THR A 78 -8.11 -0.55 1.33
C THR A 78 -7.42 0.01 2.56
N MET A 79 -6.58 -0.79 3.23
CA MET A 79 -5.83 -0.34 4.39
C MET A 79 -4.80 0.75 4.04
N TRP A 80 -4.07 0.57 2.94
CA TRP A 80 -3.15 1.59 2.44
C TRP A 80 -3.87 2.89 2.07
N LYS A 81 -5.04 2.79 1.42
CA LYS A 81 -5.90 3.94 1.11
C LYS A 81 -6.27 4.71 2.38
N ASN A 82 -6.76 4.01 3.41
CA ASN A 82 -7.14 4.64 4.68
C ASN A 82 -5.97 5.35 5.37
N LEU A 83 -4.77 4.75 5.34
CA LEU A 83 -3.55 5.36 5.89
C LEU A 83 -3.16 6.63 5.12
N ARG A 84 -3.18 6.59 3.79
CA ARG A 84 -2.91 7.75 2.93
C ARG A 84 -3.92 8.87 3.13
N ASP A 85 -5.20 8.54 3.19
CA ASP A 85 -6.27 9.53 3.37
C ASP A 85 -6.19 10.19 4.74
N GLN A 86 -5.85 9.43 5.78
CA GLN A 86 -5.61 9.99 7.11
C GLN A 86 -4.38 10.89 7.14
N TRP A 87 -3.28 10.48 6.50
CA TRP A 87 -2.09 11.32 6.35
C TRP A 87 -2.41 12.64 5.65
N LYS A 88 -3.15 12.60 4.53
CA LYS A 88 -3.59 13.79 3.79
C LYS A 88 -4.41 14.74 4.67
N ARG A 89 -5.36 14.21 5.45
CA ARG A 89 -6.15 15.03 6.41
C ARG A 89 -5.27 15.67 7.47
N ASN A 90 -4.27 14.96 7.99
CA ASN A 90 -3.36 15.52 8.99
C ASN A 90 -2.49 16.66 8.44
N LEU A 91 -2.10 16.59 7.15
CA LEU A 91 -1.42 17.69 6.47
C LEU A 91 -2.32 18.93 6.37
N THR A 92 -3.58 18.75 5.97
CA THR A 92 -4.54 19.85 5.85
C THR A 92 -4.80 20.55 7.18
N VAL A 93 -4.87 19.78 8.27
CA VAL A 93 -5.21 20.29 9.61
C VAL A 93 -4.00 20.96 10.30
N LYS A 94 -2.78 20.87 9.75
CA LYS A 94 -1.53 21.36 10.38
C LYS A 94 -1.43 20.92 11.85
N VAL A 95 -1.64 19.64 12.08
CA VAL A 95 -1.65 19.08 13.45
C VAL A 95 -0.31 19.42 14.14
N PRO A 96 -0.33 20.03 15.34
CA PRO A 96 0.90 20.35 16.08
C PRO A 96 1.77 19.11 16.29
N ALA A 97 3.09 19.27 16.32
CA ALA A 97 4.04 18.16 16.45
C ALA A 97 3.82 17.29 17.70
N GLU A 98 3.25 17.87 18.77
CA GLU A 98 2.88 17.16 20.00
C GLU A 98 1.71 16.18 19.84
N ARG A 99 0.88 16.39 18.81
CA ARG A 99 -0.23 15.51 18.41
C ARG A 99 0.05 14.84 17.07
N GLU A 100 1.32 14.79 16.67
CA GLU A 100 1.71 14.17 15.42
C GLU A 100 1.22 12.72 15.40
N TRP A 101 0.49 12.39 14.34
CA TRP A 101 -0.04 11.05 14.18
C TRP A 101 1.10 10.04 14.16
N TYR A 102 0.96 8.94 14.90
CA TYR A 102 2.03 7.94 15.09
C TYR A 102 2.64 7.37 13.78
N PHE A 103 1.89 7.35 12.68
CA PHE A 103 2.38 6.90 11.37
C PHE A 103 2.91 8.03 10.48
N GLN A 104 2.80 9.29 10.91
CA GLN A 104 3.14 10.48 10.14
C GLN A 104 4.57 10.41 9.60
N LYS A 105 5.58 10.26 10.47
CA LYS A 105 7.00 10.13 10.07
C LYS A 105 7.25 8.97 9.11
N ARG A 106 6.52 7.86 9.29
CA ARG A 106 6.70 6.64 8.47
C ARG A 106 6.08 6.77 7.09
N ILE A 107 5.04 7.58 6.94
CA ILE A 107 4.36 7.84 5.66
C ILE A 107 4.91 9.10 4.98
N ASN A 108 5.69 9.93 5.69
CA ASN A 108 6.19 11.21 5.18
C ASN A 108 7.09 11.11 3.95
N PHE A 109 7.59 9.93 3.57
CA PHE A 109 8.25 9.73 2.27
C PHE A 109 7.33 10.06 1.09
N LEU A 110 6.01 10.04 1.29
CA LEU A 110 5.06 10.51 0.30
C LEU A 110 5.14 12.04 0.08
N ALA A 111 5.58 12.82 1.06
CA ALA A 111 5.69 14.28 0.93
C ALA A 111 6.55 14.64 -0.28
N ASP A 112 7.70 14.00 -0.46
CA ASP A 112 8.65 14.24 -1.56
C ASP A 112 8.01 14.04 -2.95
N THR A 113 7.00 13.18 -3.04
CA THR A 113 6.21 12.95 -4.28
C THR A 113 5.02 13.88 -4.45
N TYR A 114 4.47 14.41 -3.35
CA TYR A 114 3.30 15.29 -3.36
C TYR A 114 3.64 16.78 -3.23
N ASP A 115 4.92 17.15 -3.12
CA ASP A 115 5.42 18.53 -2.99
C ASP A 115 5.33 19.36 -4.29
N GLY A 116 4.17 19.35 -4.93
CA GLY A 116 3.77 20.41 -5.88
C GLY A 116 4.17 20.24 -7.35
N ARG A 117 4.73 19.09 -7.77
CA ARG A 117 4.86 18.76 -9.20
C ARG A 117 4.10 17.48 -9.52
N TRP A 118 2.80 17.63 -9.75
CA TRP A 118 2.05 16.68 -10.56
C TRP A 118 2.72 16.69 -11.94
N VAL A 119 3.59 15.72 -12.19
CA VAL A 119 3.93 15.38 -13.57
C VAL A 119 2.66 14.72 -14.10
N GLU A 120 1.87 15.49 -14.85
CA GLU A 120 0.84 14.95 -15.71
C GLU A 120 1.48 13.87 -16.58
N CYS A 121 1.31 12.60 -16.21
CA CYS A 121 1.71 11.49 -17.06
C CYS A 121 0.81 11.36 -18.31
N LEU A 122 0.11 12.41 -18.72
CA LEU A 122 -0.79 12.43 -19.88
C LEU A 122 -0.86 13.83 -20.51
N ALA A 123 0.18 14.21 -21.24
CA ALA A 123 0.02 14.93 -22.50
C ALA A 123 1.34 14.82 -23.29
N PRO A 124 1.41 14.11 -24.43
CA PRO A 124 2.37 14.51 -25.45
C PRO A 124 1.98 15.93 -25.87
N GLY A 125 2.90 16.88 -25.69
CA GLY A 125 2.72 18.24 -26.17
C GLY A 125 2.39 18.22 -27.65
N ASN A 126 1.33 18.94 -28.00
CA ASN A 126 1.05 19.42 -29.34
C ASN A 126 0.99 20.94 -29.28
#